data_AF-A0A177TQE1-F1
#
_entry.id   AF-A0A177TQE1-F1
#
_cell.length_a   1.000
_cell.length_b   1.000
_cell.length_c   1.000
_cell.angle_alpha   90.00
_cell.angle_beta   90.00
_cell.angle_gamma   90.00
#
_symmetry.space_group_name_H-M   'P 1'
#
loop_
_entity.id
_entity.type
_entity.pdbx_description
1 polymer ?
#
loop_
_entity_poly.entity_id
_entity_poly.type
_entity_poly.pdbx_seq_one_letter_code
_entity_poly.pdbx_strand_id
1 'polypeptide(L)'
;MLFRSLVVAALASSAFAATVVFDCVKVPNICSNDCYAIGCAGKPTTLHRDSADATAHRNANACRSPNRCSGNPTDSNSCDEYPFASSAEGGAGAVTRCVPSHENSVQGGTLSSFYTNNAIKDGGVYNVGFSNSGGLQYCGSSCSNTGNEVIRRGESPRAGGIQHIPRHFATNEGHTILMYERLSEPGSLDKLIGTDVWLAHEERNVTLTHVV
;
A
#
# COMPACT_ATOMS: atom_id res chain seq x y z
N MET A 1 -13.76 -57.63 -5.48
CA MET A 1 -12.78 -56.61 -5.07
C MET A 1 -13.51 -55.27 -5.00
N LEU A 2 -13.85 -54.79 -3.79
CA LEU A 2 -14.48 -53.48 -3.61
C LEU A 2 -13.39 -52.40 -3.57
N PHE A 3 -13.30 -51.57 -4.60
CA PHE A 3 -12.51 -50.34 -4.54
C PHE A 3 -13.28 -49.31 -3.70
N ARG A 4 -12.79 -49.03 -2.49
CA ARG A 4 -13.22 -47.87 -1.70
C ARG A 4 -12.54 -46.64 -2.30
N SER A 5 -13.29 -45.84 -3.05
CA SER A 5 -12.86 -44.51 -3.46
C SER A 5 -12.76 -43.62 -2.22
N LEU A 6 -11.55 -43.27 -1.80
CA LEU A 6 -11.32 -42.15 -0.89
C LEU A 6 -11.61 -40.86 -1.66
N VAL A 7 -12.70 -40.19 -1.31
CA VAL A 7 -12.92 -38.79 -1.71
C VAL A 7 -12.05 -37.94 -0.78
N VAL A 8 -10.91 -37.47 -1.28
CA VAL A 8 -10.12 -36.43 -0.61
C VAL A 8 -10.81 -35.10 -0.91
N ALA A 9 -11.56 -34.57 0.06
CA ALA A 9 -12.07 -33.21 -0.01
C ALA A 9 -10.86 -32.26 0.12
N ALA A 10 -10.45 -31.65 -0.98
CA ALA A 10 -9.50 -30.54 -0.95
C ALA A 10 -10.19 -29.35 -0.26
N LEU A 11 -9.80 -29.08 0.98
CA LEU A 11 -10.12 -27.81 1.64
C LEU A 11 -9.38 -26.72 0.88
N ALA A 12 -10.11 -25.97 0.05
CA ALA A 12 -9.61 -24.73 -0.51
C ALA A 12 -9.39 -23.76 0.67
N SER A 13 -8.14 -23.67 1.14
CA SER A 13 -7.75 -22.64 2.08
C SER A 13 -7.88 -21.31 1.36
N SER A 14 -8.93 -20.56 1.65
CA SER A 14 -9.09 -19.18 1.20
C SER A 14 -8.00 -18.36 1.91
N ALA A 15 -6.81 -18.31 1.31
CA ALA A 15 -5.74 -17.46 1.78
C ALA A 15 -6.21 -16.01 1.66
N PHE A 16 -6.40 -15.35 2.79
CA PHE A 16 -6.64 -13.91 2.83
C PHE A 16 -5.44 -13.19 2.19
N ALA A 17 -5.69 -12.06 1.53
CA ALA A 17 -4.62 -11.24 0.97
C ALA A 17 -3.68 -10.80 2.09
N ALA A 18 -2.39 -11.11 1.96
CA ALA A 18 -1.38 -10.70 2.94
C ALA A 18 -1.30 -9.17 2.99
N THR A 19 -0.90 -8.62 4.13
CA THR A 19 -0.78 -7.17 4.31
C THR A 19 0.68 -6.76 4.52
N VAL A 20 1.18 -5.85 3.69
CA VAL A 20 2.46 -5.18 3.91
C VAL A 20 2.25 -3.97 4.82
N VAL A 21 3.09 -3.81 5.84
CA VAL A 21 3.05 -2.65 6.75
C VAL A 21 4.30 -1.80 6.58
N PHE A 22 4.10 -0.52 6.26
CA PHE A 22 5.18 0.49 6.27
C PHE A 22 5.29 1.16 7.63
N ASP A 23 6.50 1.20 8.18
CA ASP A 23 6.81 1.97 9.38
C ASP A 23 7.01 3.45 9.02
N CYS A 24 6.04 4.28 9.38
CA CYS A 24 6.03 5.68 8.98
C CYS A 24 7.05 6.55 9.73
N VAL A 25 7.76 6.03 10.74
CA VAL A 25 8.95 6.68 11.29
C VAL A 25 10.13 6.56 10.32
N LYS A 26 10.19 5.49 9.52
CA LYS A 26 11.28 5.23 8.56
C LYS A 26 11.03 5.88 7.20
N VAL A 27 9.77 5.96 6.80
CA VAL A 27 9.35 6.49 5.49
C VAL A 27 8.21 7.51 5.60
N PRO A 28 8.37 8.59 6.41
CA PRO A 28 7.28 9.52 6.71
C PRO A 28 6.71 10.25 5.47
N ASN A 29 7.54 10.59 4.49
CA ASN A 29 7.09 11.28 3.29
C ASN A 29 6.32 10.34 2.36
N ILE A 30 6.75 9.09 2.25
CA ILE A 30 6.04 8.05 1.51
C ILE A 30 4.71 7.74 2.18
N CYS A 31 4.67 7.49 3.50
CA CYS A 31 3.39 7.27 4.20
C CYS A 31 2.42 8.44 3.99
N SER A 32 2.91 9.68 3.99
CA SER A 32 2.08 10.85 3.70
C SER A 32 1.51 10.79 2.27
N ASN A 33 2.34 10.45 1.28
CA ASN A 33 1.90 10.29 -0.12
C ASN A 33 0.84 9.20 -0.25
N ASP A 34 1.08 8.02 0.33
CA ASP A 34 0.16 6.88 0.27
C ASP A 34 -1.17 7.18 0.98
N CYS A 35 -1.13 7.78 2.18
CA CYS A 35 -2.33 8.21 2.90
C CYS A 35 -3.17 9.21 2.09
N TYR A 36 -2.53 10.20 1.45
CA TYR A 36 -3.23 11.10 0.54
C TYR A 36 -3.80 10.37 -0.68
N ALA A 37 -3.00 9.51 -1.31
CA ALA A 37 -3.40 8.78 -2.49
C ALA A 37 -4.66 7.94 -2.23
N ILE A 38 -4.69 7.22 -1.11
CA ILE A 38 -5.80 6.34 -0.76
C ILE A 38 -6.99 7.12 -0.20
N GLY A 39 -6.77 7.89 0.86
CA GLY A 39 -7.84 8.59 1.59
C GLY A 39 -8.46 9.74 0.80
N CYS A 40 -7.65 10.46 0.01
CA CYS A 40 -8.06 11.71 -0.63
C CYS A 40 -8.15 11.61 -2.16
N ALA A 41 -7.27 10.85 -2.83
CA ALA A 41 -7.27 10.71 -4.29
C ALA A 41 -7.96 9.42 -4.79
N GLY A 42 -8.58 8.66 -3.88
CA GLY A 42 -9.38 7.49 -4.20
C GLY A 42 -8.60 6.31 -4.76
N LYS A 43 -7.28 6.23 -4.51
CA LYS A 43 -6.48 5.07 -4.89
C LYS A 43 -6.83 3.86 -4.03
N PRO A 44 -6.79 2.64 -4.59
CA PRO A 44 -7.19 1.45 -3.85
C PRO A 44 -6.15 1.10 -2.78
N THR A 45 -6.60 0.58 -1.63
CA THR A 45 -5.73 0.03 -0.57
C THR A 45 -5.23 -1.38 -0.87
N THR A 46 -5.95 -2.12 -1.71
CA THR A 46 -5.66 -3.48 -2.13
C THR A 46 -5.08 -3.42 -3.53
N LEU A 47 -3.90 -4.02 -3.70
CA LEU A 47 -3.12 -3.97 -4.92
C LEU A 47 -2.84 -5.38 -5.44
N HIS A 48 -2.57 -5.47 -6.74
CA HIS A 48 -2.15 -6.71 -7.39
C HIS A 48 -0.71 -6.58 -7.83
N ARG A 49 0.16 -7.48 -7.39
CA ARG A 49 1.57 -7.44 -7.76
C ARG A 49 1.72 -7.56 -9.28
N ASP A 50 2.49 -6.67 -9.87
CA ASP A 50 2.83 -6.66 -11.28
C ASP A 50 4.27 -6.16 -11.46
N SER A 51 5.21 -7.10 -11.42
CA SER A 51 6.63 -6.76 -11.57
C SER A 51 7.05 -6.58 -13.02
N ALA A 52 6.31 -7.15 -13.98
CA ALA A 52 6.63 -7.10 -15.40
C ALA A 52 6.45 -5.69 -15.98
N ASP A 53 5.38 -4.99 -15.60
CA ASP A 53 5.05 -3.67 -16.16
C ASP A 53 5.58 -2.49 -15.33
N ALA A 54 6.37 -2.75 -14.28
CA ALA A 54 6.87 -1.69 -13.40
C ALA A 54 7.63 -0.55 -14.12
N THR A 55 8.37 -0.87 -15.19
CA THR A 55 9.03 0.18 -15.99
C THR A 55 8.02 1.00 -16.81
N ALA A 56 7.00 0.34 -17.38
CA ALA A 56 5.94 1.02 -18.11
C ALA A 56 5.12 1.92 -17.18
N HIS A 57 4.79 1.45 -15.98
CA HIS A 57 4.10 2.22 -14.95
C HIS A 57 4.87 3.50 -14.57
N ARG A 58 6.18 3.39 -14.28
CA ARG A 58 7.02 4.57 -14.02
C ARG A 58 7.05 5.57 -15.17
N ASN A 59 7.01 5.08 -16.41
CA ASN A 59 6.97 5.94 -17.60
C ASN A 59 5.61 6.62 -17.80
N ALA A 60 4.53 6.01 -17.28
CA ALA A 60 3.15 6.48 -17.46
C ALA A 60 2.75 7.55 -16.43
N ASN A 61 3.38 7.60 -15.25
CA ASN A 61 3.00 8.54 -14.18
C ASN A 61 3.76 9.90 -14.23
N ALA A 62 3.57 10.72 -13.19
CA ALA A 62 4.16 12.05 -13.11
C ALA A 62 5.67 12.07 -12.81
N CYS A 63 6.28 10.96 -12.38
CA CYS A 63 7.71 10.90 -12.10
C CYS A 63 8.58 11.04 -13.35
N ARG A 64 8.03 10.86 -14.56
CA ARG A 64 8.76 11.02 -15.83
C ARG A 64 8.26 12.16 -16.72
N SER A 65 7.47 13.10 -16.20
CA SER A 65 6.79 14.12 -17.03
C SER A 65 7.09 15.60 -16.68
N PRO A 66 8.33 16.12 -16.89
CA PRO A 66 9.65 15.51 -16.67
C PRO A 66 9.86 15.14 -15.18
N ASN A 67 10.98 14.50 -14.82
CA ASN A 67 11.24 14.16 -13.42
C ASN A 67 11.48 15.41 -12.57
N ARG A 68 10.41 15.90 -11.93
CA ARG A 68 10.40 17.07 -11.04
C ARG A 68 11.23 16.94 -9.77
N CYS A 69 11.65 15.73 -9.42
CA CYS A 69 12.48 15.49 -8.23
C CYS A 69 13.97 15.47 -8.57
N SER A 70 14.32 15.42 -9.87
CA SER A 70 15.72 15.44 -10.30
C SER A 70 16.36 16.79 -10.00
N GLY A 71 17.50 16.77 -9.31
CA GLY A 71 18.24 17.99 -8.94
C GLY A 71 17.72 18.70 -7.67
N ASN A 72 16.65 18.20 -7.05
CA ASN A 72 16.18 18.72 -5.77
C ASN A 72 17.16 18.41 -4.63
N PRO A 73 17.03 19.10 -3.48
CA PRO A 73 17.77 18.78 -2.26
C PRO A 73 17.53 17.36 -1.77
N THR A 74 18.40 16.85 -0.90
CA THR A 74 18.41 15.45 -0.45
C THR A 74 17.13 14.99 0.26
N ASP A 75 16.34 15.94 0.77
CA ASP A 75 15.05 15.66 1.41
C ASP A 75 13.89 15.48 0.41
N SER A 76 14.14 15.65 -0.89
CA SER A 76 13.10 15.66 -1.93
C SER A 76 13.65 15.31 -3.33
N ASN A 77 14.75 14.56 -3.40
CA ASN A 77 15.48 14.27 -4.65
C ASN A 77 15.05 12.99 -5.38
N SER A 78 14.06 12.27 -4.87
CA SER A 78 13.57 11.02 -5.44
C SER A 78 12.06 11.08 -5.62
N CYS A 79 11.53 10.47 -6.68
CA CYS A 79 10.09 10.47 -6.94
C CYS A 79 9.50 9.15 -6.44
N ASP A 80 8.56 9.24 -5.50
CA ASP A 80 7.72 8.14 -5.01
C ASP A 80 6.36 8.15 -5.73
N GLU A 81 5.69 7.00 -5.77
CA GLU A 81 4.47 6.78 -6.54
C GLU A 81 3.51 5.79 -5.87
N TYR A 82 2.24 6.20 -5.71
CA TYR A 82 1.15 5.34 -5.27
C TYR A 82 -0.05 5.41 -6.23
N PRO A 83 -0.61 4.27 -6.69
CA PRO A 83 -0.15 2.90 -6.41
C PRO A 83 1.24 2.61 -6.96
N PHE A 84 1.92 1.66 -6.33
CA PHE A 84 3.31 1.34 -6.62
C PHE A 84 3.47 0.92 -8.09
N ALA A 85 4.58 1.27 -8.72
CA ALA A 85 4.85 0.80 -10.08
C ALA A 85 4.88 -0.74 -10.18
N SER A 86 5.24 -1.45 -9.11
CA SER A 86 5.19 -2.91 -9.03
C SER A 86 3.79 -3.48 -8.78
N SER A 87 2.73 -2.69 -9.02
CA SER A 87 1.34 -3.11 -8.95
C SER A 87 0.57 -2.81 -10.24
N ALA A 88 -0.45 -3.61 -10.53
CA ALA A 88 -1.32 -3.43 -11.71
C ALA A 88 -2.11 -2.12 -11.67
N GLU A 89 -2.32 -1.55 -10.49
CA GLU A 89 -2.97 -0.25 -10.28
C GLU A 89 -2.01 0.93 -10.43
N GLY A 90 -0.72 0.66 -10.64
CA GLY A 90 0.32 1.66 -10.82
C GLY A 90 0.22 2.41 -12.15
N GLY A 91 1.16 3.33 -12.34
CA GLY A 91 1.30 4.05 -13.61
C GLY A 91 0.33 5.20 -13.79
N ALA A 92 -0.43 5.21 -14.89
CA ALA A 92 -1.28 6.35 -15.26
C ALA A 92 -2.26 6.70 -14.12
N GLY A 93 -2.26 7.97 -13.73
CA GLY A 93 -3.06 8.46 -12.63
C GLY A 93 -2.49 8.22 -11.23
N ALA A 94 -1.37 7.50 -11.05
CA ALA A 94 -0.71 7.38 -9.75
C ALA A 94 -0.37 8.77 -9.18
N VAL A 95 -0.56 8.92 -7.87
CA VAL A 95 -0.14 10.10 -7.11
C VAL A 95 1.35 9.96 -6.83
N THR A 96 2.11 11.00 -7.15
CA THR A 96 3.55 11.03 -6.92
C THR A 96 3.93 12.11 -5.93
N ARG A 97 5.01 11.88 -5.19
CA ARG A 97 5.62 12.85 -4.27
C ARG A 97 7.14 12.85 -4.43
N CYS A 98 7.76 14.02 -4.30
CA CYS A 98 9.21 14.07 -4.14
C CYS A 98 9.57 13.78 -2.68
N VAL A 99 10.39 12.77 -2.47
CA VAL A 99 10.78 12.22 -1.16
C VAL A 99 12.31 12.10 -1.09
N PRO A 100 12.89 11.94 0.12
CA PRO A 100 14.30 11.59 0.24
C PRO A 100 14.59 10.23 -0.43
N SER A 101 15.68 10.12 -1.18
CA SER A 101 16.06 8.87 -1.86
C SER A 101 16.24 7.65 -0.94
N HIS A 102 16.58 7.88 0.34
CA HIS A 102 16.68 6.80 1.32
C HIS A 102 15.31 6.18 1.63
N GLU A 103 14.22 6.97 1.64
CA GLU A 103 12.87 6.44 1.90
C GLU A 103 12.45 5.49 0.77
N ASN A 104 12.72 5.85 -0.49
CA ASN A 104 12.46 4.97 -1.65
C ASN A 104 13.27 3.67 -1.58
N SER A 105 14.52 3.74 -1.10
CA SER A 105 15.34 2.53 -0.87
C SER A 105 14.70 1.62 0.20
N VAL A 106 14.20 2.21 1.29
CA VAL A 106 13.52 1.47 2.37
C VAL A 106 12.22 0.86 1.86
N GLN A 107 11.35 1.64 1.19
CA GLN A 107 10.08 1.16 0.64
C GLN A 107 10.31 0.00 -0.35
N GLY A 108 11.29 0.13 -1.26
CA GLY A 108 11.64 -0.94 -2.19
C GLY A 108 12.14 -2.21 -1.51
N GLY A 109 12.96 -2.07 -0.47
CA GLY A 109 13.41 -3.20 0.36
C GLY A 109 12.25 -3.89 1.09
N THR A 110 11.34 -3.09 1.68
CA THR A 110 10.12 -3.57 2.34
C THR A 110 9.24 -4.38 1.38
N LEU A 111 8.96 -3.86 0.18
CA LEU A 111 8.16 -4.57 -0.82
C LEU A 111 8.84 -5.86 -1.30
N SER A 112 10.14 -5.82 -1.58
CA SER A 112 10.90 -7.00 -2.00
C SER A 112 10.87 -8.12 -0.96
N SER A 113 11.12 -7.77 0.30
CA SER A 113 11.06 -8.70 1.44
C SER A 113 9.64 -9.24 1.64
N PHE A 114 8.63 -8.36 1.60
CA PHE A 114 7.22 -8.75 1.73
C PHE A 114 6.82 -9.77 0.65
N TYR A 115 7.09 -9.48 -0.62
CA TYR A 115 6.72 -10.36 -1.72
C TYR A 115 7.40 -11.72 -1.63
N THR A 116 8.66 -11.75 -1.19
CA THR A 116 9.44 -12.99 -1.03
C THR A 116 8.92 -13.83 0.15
N ASN A 117 8.80 -13.22 1.32
CA ASN A 117 8.42 -13.92 2.56
C ASN A 117 6.95 -14.36 2.59
N ASN A 118 6.08 -13.67 1.84
CA ASN A 118 4.65 -14.01 1.74
C ASN A 118 4.29 -14.70 0.42
N ALA A 119 5.29 -15.11 -0.37
CA ALA A 119 5.12 -15.80 -1.65
C ALA A 119 4.14 -15.11 -2.63
N ILE A 120 4.09 -13.77 -2.61
CA ILE A 120 3.22 -12.97 -3.48
C ILE A 120 3.83 -12.97 -4.87
N LYS A 121 3.21 -13.71 -5.80
CA LYS A 121 3.60 -13.75 -7.22
C LYS A 121 2.90 -12.65 -8.00
N ASP A 122 3.33 -12.39 -9.24
CA ASP A 122 2.58 -11.49 -10.13
C ASP A 122 1.13 -11.98 -10.29
N GLY A 123 0.17 -11.05 -10.28
CA GLY A 123 -1.26 -11.29 -10.15
C GLY A 123 -1.74 -11.55 -8.71
N GLY A 124 -0.83 -11.74 -7.75
CA GLY A 124 -1.15 -11.94 -6.33
C GLY A 124 -1.69 -10.67 -5.67
N VAL A 125 -2.69 -10.84 -4.81
CA VAL A 125 -3.38 -9.75 -4.11
C VAL A 125 -2.74 -9.48 -2.75
N TYR A 126 -2.56 -8.20 -2.40
CA TYR A 126 -2.11 -7.79 -1.08
C TYR A 126 -2.74 -6.47 -0.65
N ASN A 127 -2.79 -6.23 0.66
CA ASN A 127 -3.21 -4.96 1.25
C ASN A 127 -2.01 -4.12 1.68
N VAL A 128 -2.19 -2.81 1.71
CA VAL A 128 -1.22 -1.84 2.26
C VAL A 128 -1.71 -1.33 3.61
N GLY A 129 -0.83 -1.37 4.61
CA GLY A 129 -1.07 -0.80 5.93
C GLY A 129 0.13 0.03 6.43
N PHE A 130 -0.10 0.76 7.52
CA PHE A 130 0.84 1.73 8.06
C PHE A 130 0.93 1.60 9.58
N SER A 131 2.14 1.54 10.12
CA SER A 131 2.38 1.67 11.56
C SER A 131 3.01 3.02 11.88
N ASN A 132 2.89 3.47 13.13
CA ASN A 132 3.46 4.73 13.60
C ASN A 132 3.05 5.96 12.76
N SER A 133 1.81 5.96 12.24
CA SER A 133 1.29 7.01 11.35
C SER A 133 0.73 8.25 12.09
N GLY A 134 0.73 8.22 13.42
CA GLY A 134 0.17 9.29 14.26
C GLY A 134 0.82 10.65 13.98
N GLY A 135 -0.02 11.66 13.70
CA GLY A 135 0.43 13.03 13.44
C GLY A 135 1.01 13.28 12.05
N LEU A 136 1.10 12.26 11.19
CA LEU A 136 1.55 12.46 9.82
C LEU A 136 0.51 13.14 8.94
N GLN A 137 1.01 13.89 7.98
CA GLN A 137 0.20 14.56 6.98
C GLN A 137 -0.66 13.53 6.25
N TYR A 138 -1.95 13.83 6.08
CA TYR A 138 -2.94 13.03 5.35
C TYR A 138 -3.33 11.69 5.99
N CYS A 139 -2.59 11.13 6.95
CA CYS A 139 -2.94 9.87 7.61
C CYS A 139 -4.07 9.97 8.66
N GLY A 140 -4.52 11.19 8.98
CA GLY A 140 -5.67 11.45 9.85
C GLY A 140 -6.97 11.60 9.07
N SER A 141 -7.26 12.80 8.54
CA SER A 141 -8.46 13.08 7.72
C SER A 141 -8.35 14.40 6.91
N SER A 142 -7.17 14.97 6.75
CA SER A 142 -7.00 16.19 5.93
C SER A 142 -6.73 15.80 4.49
N CYS A 143 -7.40 16.45 3.53
CA CYS A 143 -7.18 16.26 2.11
C CYS A 143 -6.72 17.54 1.39
N SER A 144 -6.29 18.55 2.15
CA SER A 144 -5.76 19.78 1.57
C SER A 144 -4.36 19.53 1.02
N ASN A 145 -4.28 19.18 -0.27
CA ASN A 145 -3.02 19.01 -0.97
C ASN A 145 -2.16 20.28 -0.86
N THR A 146 -0.99 20.18 -0.25
CA THR A 146 -0.05 21.30 -0.08
C THR A 146 0.78 21.58 -1.33
N GLY A 147 0.48 20.92 -2.45
CA GLY A 147 1.15 21.05 -3.74
C GLY A 147 2.21 19.98 -4.02
N ASN A 148 2.43 19.04 -3.10
CA ASN A 148 3.49 18.04 -3.21
C ASN A 148 3.00 16.71 -3.80
N GLU A 149 1.70 16.42 -3.72
CA GLU A 149 1.05 15.24 -4.27
C GLU A 149 0.57 15.55 -5.69
N VAL A 150 1.22 14.98 -6.68
CA VAL A 150 1.05 15.33 -8.10
C VAL A 150 0.56 14.14 -8.89
N ILE A 151 -0.41 14.37 -9.76
CA ILE A 151 -0.83 13.42 -10.79
C ILE A 151 -0.42 13.98 -12.15
N ARG A 152 -0.09 13.10 -13.11
CA ARG A 152 0.33 13.52 -14.46
C ARG A 152 -0.78 14.35 -15.12
N ARG A 153 -0.42 15.43 -15.82
CA ARG A 153 -1.38 16.26 -16.54
C ARG A 153 -2.20 15.42 -17.53
N GLY A 154 -3.51 15.62 -17.55
CA GLY A 154 -4.45 14.86 -18.38
C GLY A 154 -5.06 13.65 -17.67
N GLU A 155 -4.43 13.20 -16.58
CA GLU A 155 -5.01 12.22 -15.66
C GLU A 155 -5.78 12.95 -14.57
N SER A 156 -7.00 12.48 -14.26
CA SER A 156 -7.78 12.99 -13.13
C SER A 156 -7.70 12.02 -11.94
N PRO A 157 -7.68 12.51 -10.69
CA PRO A 157 -8.00 11.66 -9.55
C PRO A 157 -9.36 10.99 -9.82
N ARG A 158 -9.49 9.68 -9.55
CA ARG A 158 -10.80 9.02 -9.65
C ARG A 158 -11.67 9.58 -8.50
N ALA A 159 -12.67 10.38 -8.88
CA ALA A 159 -13.70 11.02 -8.04
C ALA A 159 -13.19 12.04 -7.00
N GLY A 160 -13.82 13.22 -6.95
CA GLY A 160 -13.59 14.21 -5.90
C GLY A 160 -14.29 13.80 -4.59
N GLY A 161 -13.60 13.98 -3.46
CA GLY A 161 -14.11 13.68 -2.12
C GLY A 161 -13.43 12.48 -1.47
N ILE A 162 -13.59 12.33 -0.15
CA ILE A 162 -13.09 11.17 0.60
C ILE A 162 -13.73 9.90 0.02
N GLN A 163 -12.92 8.90 -0.36
CA GLN A 163 -13.39 7.62 -0.90
C GLN A 163 -13.09 6.45 0.04
N HIS A 164 -12.09 6.62 0.91
CA HIS A 164 -11.72 5.64 1.92
C HIS A 164 -11.64 6.29 3.29
N ILE A 165 -11.99 5.54 4.33
CA ILE A 165 -11.91 5.95 5.73
C ILE A 165 -10.78 5.21 6.44
N PRO A 166 -10.06 5.88 7.35
CA PRO A 166 -9.04 5.23 8.16
C PRO A 166 -9.69 4.19 9.09
N ARG A 167 -9.10 3.01 9.15
CA ARG A 167 -9.42 1.92 10.07
C ARG A 167 -8.15 1.53 10.80
N HIS A 168 -8.22 1.45 12.12
CA HIS A 168 -7.08 1.08 12.95
C HIS A 168 -7.29 -0.32 13.49
N PHE A 169 -6.26 -1.16 13.38
CA PHE A 169 -6.26 -2.53 13.86
C PHE A 169 -5.18 -2.72 14.91
N ALA A 170 -5.52 -3.30 16.05
CA ALA A 170 -4.54 -3.71 17.04
C ALA A 170 -3.99 -5.10 16.70
N THR A 171 -2.69 -5.29 16.89
CA THR A 171 -2.05 -6.60 16.76
C THR A 171 -1.98 -7.33 18.10
N ASN A 172 -1.71 -8.63 18.09
CA ASN A 172 -1.47 -9.45 19.27
C ASN A 172 -0.26 -9.00 20.11
N GLU A 173 0.53 -8.07 19.60
CA GLU A 173 1.75 -7.55 20.22
C GLU A 173 1.69 -6.04 20.49
N GLY A 174 0.51 -5.44 20.38
CA GLY A 174 0.29 -4.04 20.76
C GLY A 174 0.65 -3.00 19.70
N HIS A 175 0.97 -3.42 18.47
CA HIS A 175 1.09 -2.49 17.36
C HIS A 175 -0.31 -2.01 16.92
N THR A 176 -0.39 -0.78 16.43
CA THR A 176 -1.58 -0.27 15.74
C THR A 176 -1.27 -0.13 14.26
N ILE A 177 -2.10 -0.76 13.43
CA ILE A 177 -1.99 -0.76 11.97
C ILE A 177 -3.13 0.05 11.40
N LEU A 178 -2.80 1.18 10.77
CA LEU A 178 -3.73 1.96 9.96
C LEU A 178 -3.87 1.29 8.59
N MET A 179 -5.10 1.05 8.17
CA MET A 179 -5.48 0.70 6.80
C MET A 179 -6.65 1.58 6.37
N TYR A 180 -6.98 1.58 5.09
CA TYR A 180 -8.06 2.41 4.55
C TYR A 180 -9.16 1.55 3.98
N GLU A 181 -10.36 1.67 4.53
CA GLU A 181 -11.53 0.96 4.05
C GLU A 181 -12.33 1.82 3.08
N ARG A 182 -12.83 1.23 2.00
CA ARG A 182 -13.66 1.96 1.04
C ARG A 182 -14.99 2.34 1.68
N LEU A 183 -15.42 3.59 1.52
CA LEU A 183 -16.69 4.10 2.05
C LEU A 183 -17.92 3.31 1.58
N SER A 184 -17.88 2.77 0.36
CA SER A 184 -18.97 1.96 -0.20
C SER A 184 -19.00 0.53 0.33
N GLU A 185 -18.00 0.11 1.11
CA GLU A 185 -17.83 -1.27 1.58
C GLU A 185 -17.45 -1.27 3.08
N PRO A 186 -18.31 -0.72 3.96
CA PRO A 186 -18.03 -0.67 5.39
C PRO A 186 -17.91 -2.09 5.98
N GLY A 187 -16.91 -2.30 6.84
CA GLY A 187 -16.59 -3.60 7.43
C GLY A 187 -15.88 -4.60 6.49
N SER A 188 -15.59 -4.22 5.24
CA SER A 188 -14.86 -5.08 4.29
C SER A 188 -13.46 -5.49 4.78
N LEU A 189 -12.84 -4.70 5.66
CA LEU A 189 -11.55 -5.04 6.27
C LEU A 189 -11.67 -5.89 7.55
N ASP A 190 -12.87 -6.10 8.10
CA ASP A 190 -13.05 -6.89 9.33
C ASP A 190 -12.66 -8.35 9.12
N LYS A 191 -12.74 -8.83 7.87
CA LYS A 191 -12.26 -10.16 7.46
C LYS A 191 -10.76 -10.38 7.67
N LEU A 192 -9.99 -9.31 7.88
CA LEU A 192 -8.55 -9.39 8.17
C LEU A 192 -8.26 -9.67 9.64
N ILE A 193 -9.25 -9.59 10.54
CA ILE A 193 -9.08 -9.99 11.93
C ILE A 193 -8.73 -11.49 11.98
N GLY A 194 -7.68 -11.83 12.74
CA GLY A 194 -7.12 -13.18 12.82
C GLY A 194 -6.13 -13.51 11.70
N THR A 195 -5.85 -12.58 10.78
CA THR A 195 -4.82 -12.74 9.74
C THR A 195 -3.51 -12.08 10.15
N ASP A 196 -2.41 -12.57 9.57
CA ASP A 196 -1.08 -12.03 9.79
C ASP A 196 -0.78 -10.85 8.86
N VAL A 197 -0.04 -9.87 9.39
CA VAL A 197 0.53 -8.75 8.66
C VAL A 197 2.04 -8.77 8.77
N TRP A 198 2.72 -8.39 7.70
CA TRP A 198 4.17 -8.40 7.64
C TRP A 198 4.75 -7.06 8.10
N LEU A 199 5.40 -7.07 9.26
CA LEU A 199 6.18 -5.93 9.77
C LEU A 199 7.57 -5.96 9.15
N ALA A 200 7.76 -5.32 8.01
CA ALA A 200 9.01 -5.42 7.27
C ALA A 200 10.25 -4.91 8.04
N HIS A 201 10.08 -3.93 8.92
CA HIS A 201 11.14 -3.41 9.77
C HIS A 201 11.61 -4.40 10.85
N GLU A 202 10.80 -5.41 11.16
CA GLU A 202 11.10 -6.47 12.14
C GLU A 202 11.25 -7.84 11.47
N GLU A 203 11.15 -7.90 10.14
CA GLU A 203 11.23 -9.10 9.32
C GLU A 203 10.38 -10.27 9.85
N ARG A 204 9.16 -9.98 10.31
CA ARG A 204 8.26 -10.97 10.90
C ARG A 204 6.78 -10.65 10.71
N ASN A 205 5.95 -11.66 10.95
CA ASN A 205 4.50 -11.55 10.95
C ASN A 205 3.95 -11.27 12.36
N VAL A 206 2.88 -10.49 12.44
CA VAL A 206 2.05 -10.30 13.65
C VAL A 206 0.58 -10.42 13.28
N THR A 207 -0.26 -10.86 14.20
CA THR A 207 -1.68 -11.15 13.92
C THR A 207 -2.56 -9.96 14.28
N LEU A 208 -3.48 -9.57 13.38
CA LEU A 208 -4.53 -8.60 13.71
C LEU A 208 -5.55 -9.22 14.66
N THR A 209 -5.91 -8.51 15.72
CA THR A 209 -6.79 -9.05 16.77
C THR A 209 -8.15 -8.38 16.82
N HIS A 210 -8.21 -7.06 16.62
CA HIS A 210 -9.45 -6.31 16.63
C HIS A 210 -9.25 -4.93 16.01
N VAL A 211 -10.36 -4.27 15.72
CA VAL A 211 -10.42 -2.86 15.32
C VAL A 211 -10.39 -2.00 16.58
N VAL A 212 -9.64 -0.91 16.55
CA VAL A 212 -9.51 0.08 17.64
C VAL A 212 -10.07 1.44 17.26
#